data_AF-A0A813KJ99-F1
#
_entry.id   AF-A0A813KJ99-F1
#
_cell.length_a   1.000
_cell.length_b   1.000
_cell.length_c   1.000
_cell.angle_alpha   90.00
_cell.angle_beta   90.00
_cell.angle_gamma   90.00
#
_symmetry.space_group_name_H-M   'P 1'
#
loop_
_entity.id
_entity.type
_entity.pdbx_description
1 polymer ?
#
loop_
_entity_poly.entity_id
_entity_poly.type
_entity_poly.pdbx_seq_one_letter_code
_entity_poly.pdbx_strand_id
1 'polypeptide(L)'
;MTRAMDFVGLVLAVFRHWLRGILGSCAAAWDSPAVVEACNGPQRDGLWKSTTKLLMSVFAKAMKDLGWDNSTCDAKARALLLPSLDYYGCGFVSRSDLEWLDGWDPPKWLYAKPDAEARNELKRMILDRYDDALDAWRRLIDRDGSNSVSWE
;
A
#
# COMPACT_ATOMS: atom_id res chain seq x y z
N MET A 1 -8.59 13.42 11.40
CA MET A 1 -7.45 12.51 11.66
C MET A 1 -7.50 11.27 10.77
N THR A 2 -8.69 10.78 10.40
CA THR A 2 -8.94 9.59 9.56
C THR A 2 -8.30 9.63 8.16
N ARG A 3 -8.43 10.76 7.42
CA ARG A 3 -7.88 10.91 6.06
C ARG A 3 -6.37 10.65 5.91
N ALA A 4 -5.58 10.89 6.96
CA ALA A 4 -4.13 10.68 6.91
C ALA A 4 -3.76 9.20 7.12
N MET A 5 -4.50 8.48 7.96
CA MET A 5 -4.35 7.04 8.16
C MET A 5 -4.77 6.26 6.89
N ASP A 6 -5.84 6.69 6.23
CA ASP A 6 -6.30 6.06 4.98
C ASP A 6 -5.26 6.16 3.86
N PHE A 7 -4.53 7.29 3.82
CA PHE A 7 -3.51 7.52 2.79
C PHE A 7 -2.26 6.66 3.01
N VAL A 8 -1.80 6.49 4.26
CA VAL A 8 -0.68 5.59 4.57
C VAL A 8 -1.03 4.14 4.23
N GLY A 9 -2.24 3.69 4.60
CA GLY A 9 -2.74 2.38 4.24
C GLY A 9 -2.74 2.16 2.72
N LEU A 10 -3.26 3.12 1.94
CA LEU A 10 -3.24 3.06 0.48
C LEU A 10 -1.82 2.84 -0.06
N VAL A 11 -0.83 3.59 0.42
CA VAL A 11 0.55 3.48 -0.05
C VAL A 11 1.12 2.08 0.21
N LEU A 12 0.95 1.56 1.43
CA LEU A 12 1.41 0.22 1.78
C LEU A 12 0.69 -0.85 0.96
N ALA A 13 -0.62 -0.68 0.72
CA ALA A 13 -1.42 -1.67 -0.01
C ALA A 13 -1.02 -1.73 -1.48
N VAL A 14 -0.78 -0.58 -2.12
CA VAL A 14 -0.28 -0.51 -3.50
C VAL A 14 1.13 -1.09 -3.59
N PHE A 15 2.03 -0.75 -2.66
CA PHE A 15 3.39 -1.30 -2.63
C PHE A 15 3.39 -2.81 -2.45
N ARG A 16 2.58 -3.33 -1.52
CA ARG A 16 2.37 -4.76 -1.31
C ARG A 16 1.85 -5.44 -2.58
N HIS A 17 0.82 -4.88 -3.20
CA HIS A 17 0.23 -5.44 -4.42
C HIS A 17 1.27 -5.52 -5.55
N TRP A 18 2.06 -4.46 -5.72
CA TRP A 18 3.16 -4.43 -6.69
C TRP A 18 4.22 -5.49 -6.39
N LEU A 19 4.76 -5.55 -5.15
CA LEU A 19 5.78 -6.52 -4.75
C LEU A 19 5.32 -7.96 -4.99
N ARG A 20 4.08 -8.28 -4.59
CA ARG A 20 3.51 -9.61 -4.82
C ARG A 20 3.33 -9.92 -6.30
N GLY A 21 3.01 -8.90 -7.12
CA GLY A 21 2.88 -9.06 -8.57
C GLY A 21 4.19 -9.43 -9.26
N ILE A 22 5.33 -8.92 -8.78
CA ILE A 22 6.64 -9.17 -9.39
C ILE A 22 7.44 -10.30 -8.72
N LEU A 23 7.31 -10.50 -7.41
CA LEU A 23 8.13 -11.43 -6.62
C LEU A 23 7.31 -12.52 -5.91
N GLY A 24 5.98 -12.49 -6.00
CA GLY A 24 5.08 -13.45 -5.32
C GLY A 24 4.81 -13.12 -3.84
N SER A 25 5.78 -12.53 -3.14
CA SER A 25 5.64 -12.06 -1.75
C SER A 25 6.43 -10.77 -1.49
N CYS A 26 6.07 -10.04 -0.44
CA CYS A 26 6.83 -8.88 0.02
C CYS A 26 8.18 -9.30 0.61
N ALA A 27 8.20 -10.37 1.42
CA ALA A 27 9.42 -10.88 2.05
C ALA A 27 10.46 -11.35 1.01
N ALA A 28 10.02 -11.84 -0.16
CA ALA A 28 10.91 -12.21 -1.27
C ALA A 28 11.72 -11.02 -1.82
N ALA A 29 11.29 -9.77 -1.57
CA ALA A 29 12.08 -8.60 -1.89
C ALA A 29 13.43 -8.59 -1.16
N TRP A 30 13.49 -9.17 0.04
CA TRP A 30 14.73 -9.28 0.82
C TRP A 30 15.79 -10.16 0.14
N ASP A 31 15.35 -11.14 -0.65
CA ASP A 31 16.21 -12.08 -1.39
C ASP A 31 16.49 -11.62 -2.82
N SER A 32 15.95 -10.46 -3.22
CA SER A 32 16.23 -9.89 -4.54
C SER A 32 17.71 -9.54 -4.70
N PRO A 33 18.30 -9.68 -5.90
CA PRO A 33 19.72 -9.37 -6.13
C PRO A 33 20.11 -7.97 -5.66
N ALA A 34 19.26 -6.96 -5.90
CA ALA A 34 19.50 -5.58 -5.50
C ALA A 34 19.57 -5.41 -3.97
N VAL A 35 18.70 -6.09 -3.23
CA VAL A 35 18.69 -6.03 -1.75
C VAL A 35 19.84 -6.84 -1.15
N VAL A 36 20.15 -8.01 -1.72
CA VAL A 36 21.30 -8.83 -1.31
C VAL A 36 22.63 -8.08 -1.52
N GLU A 37 22.79 -7.41 -2.67
CA GLU A 37 23.95 -6.57 -2.94
C GLU A 37 24.04 -5.41 -1.94
N ALA A 38 22.92 -4.73 -1.68
CA ALA A 38 22.85 -3.63 -0.71
C ALA A 38 23.18 -4.08 0.74
N CYS A 39 22.73 -5.26 1.15
CA CYS A 39 23.04 -5.85 2.45
C CYS A 39 24.54 -6.19 2.60
N ASN A 40 25.17 -6.63 1.51
CA ASN A 40 26.59 -7.00 1.50
C ASN A 40 27.54 -5.81 1.32
N GLY A 41 27.03 -4.70 0.80
CA GLY A 41 27.77 -3.46 0.61
C GLY A 41 27.92 -2.61 1.88
N PRO A 42 28.91 -1.70 1.89
CA PRO A 42 28.99 -0.64 2.88
C PRO A 42 27.80 0.31 2.79
N GLN A 43 27.25 0.69 3.94
CA GLN A 43 26.18 1.67 4.13
C GLN A 43 26.70 2.83 4.99
N ARG A 44 26.05 4.00 4.92
CA ARG A 44 26.41 5.24 5.67
C ARG A 44 27.91 5.53 5.64
N ASP A 45 28.40 6.02 4.50
CA ASP A 45 29.80 6.41 4.30
C ASP A 45 30.83 5.30 4.60
N GLY A 46 30.43 4.03 4.53
CA GLY A 46 31.32 2.89 4.80
C GLY A 46 31.32 2.39 6.24
N LEU A 47 30.62 3.07 7.15
CA LEU A 47 30.69 2.79 8.59
C LEU A 47 29.69 1.72 9.06
N TRP A 48 28.71 1.37 8.22
CA TRP A 48 27.64 0.44 8.60
C TRP A 48 27.52 -0.70 7.60
N LYS A 49 27.48 -1.93 8.08
CA LYS A 49 27.13 -3.11 7.26
C LYS A 49 26.25 -4.02 8.09
N SER A 50 25.10 -4.39 7.53
CA SER A 50 24.19 -5.35 8.15
C SER A 50 23.47 -6.15 7.09
N THR A 51 23.37 -7.46 7.31
CA THR A 51 22.62 -8.40 6.48
C THR A 51 21.16 -8.52 6.89
N THR A 52 20.79 -7.96 8.05
CA THR A 52 19.45 -8.07 8.64
C THR A 52 18.69 -6.74 8.63
N LYS A 53 19.38 -5.62 8.38
CA LYS A 53 18.82 -4.28 8.37
C LYS A 53 19.44 -3.44 7.26
N LEU A 54 18.59 -2.73 6.53
CA LEU A 54 19.00 -1.73 5.54
C LEU A 54 18.55 -0.34 5.99
N LEU A 55 19.40 0.66 5.80
CA LEU A 55 18.97 2.06 5.87
C LEU A 55 17.84 2.30 4.88
N MET A 56 16.84 3.11 5.26
CA MET A 56 15.72 3.46 4.38
C MET A 56 16.17 3.96 3.01
N SER A 57 17.20 4.81 2.95
CA SER A 57 17.72 5.36 1.69
C SER A 57 18.33 4.28 0.79
N VAL A 58 19.00 3.28 1.39
CA VAL A 58 19.59 2.15 0.68
C VAL A 58 18.48 1.20 0.18
N PHE A 59 17.49 0.90 1.01
CA PHE A 59 16.32 0.12 0.63
C PHE A 59 15.52 0.80 -0.50
N ALA A 60 15.30 2.11 -0.41
CA ALA A 60 14.64 2.90 -1.45
C ALA A 60 15.34 2.81 -2.80
N LYS A 61 16.67 2.85 -2.79
CA LYS A 61 17.48 2.68 -3.99
C LYS A 61 17.29 1.28 -4.57
N ALA A 62 17.38 0.23 -3.76
CA ALA A 62 17.17 -1.14 -4.22
C ALA A 62 15.75 -1.36 -4.80
N MET A 63 14.71 -0.77 -4.20
CA MET A 63 13.35 -0.84 -4.75
C MET A 63 13.23 -0.10 -6.08
N LYS A 64 13.92 1.05 -6.22
CA LYS A 64 13.98 1.77 -7.50
C LYS A 64 14.67 0.94 -8.58
N ASP A 65 15.74 0.23 -8.24
CA ASP A 65 16.46 -0.65 -9.16
C ASP A 65 15.60 -1.87 -9.58
N LEU A 66 14.65 -2.29 -8.73
CA LEU A 66 13.61 -3.28 -9.06
C LEU A 66 12.44 -2.73 -9.88
N GLY A 67 12.41 -1.42 -10.16
CA GLY A 67 11.36 -0.78 -10.95
C GLY A 67 10.22 -0.15 -10.14
N TRP A 68 10.36 -0.01 -8.82
CA TRP A 68 9.46 0.84 -8.02
C TRP A 68 9.86 2.31 -8.22
N ASP A 69 9.28 2.96 -9.22
CA ASP A 69 9.71 4.28 -9.67
C ASP A 69 8.64 5.38 -9.52
N ASN A 70 8.94 6.56 -10.08
CA ASN A 70 8.07 7.73 -10.00
C ASN A 70 6.76 7.59 -10.80
N SER A 71 6.66 6.60 -11.69
CA SER A 71 5.44 6.31 -12.43
C SER A 71 4.45 5.48 -11.61
N THR A 72 4.95 4.71 -10.63
CA THR A 72 4.12 3.80 -9.83
C THR A 72 3.39 4.52 -8.70
N CYS A 73 3.94 5.62 -8.17
CA CYS A 73 3.32 6.37 -7.08
C CYS A 73 3.76 7.85 -7.04
N ASP A 74 2.93 8.73 -6.44
CA ASP A 74 3.24 10.17 -6.26
C ASP A 74 4.42 10.38 -5.29
N ALA A 75 5.08 11.55 -5.35
CA ALA A 75 6.18 11.93 -4.47
C ALA A 75 5.80 11.87 -2.98
N LYS A 76 4.56 12.23 -2.63
CA LYS A 76 4.05 12.11 -1.26
C LYS A 76 3.91 10.66 -0.81
N ALA A 77 3.46 9.78 -1.70
CA ALA A 77 3.35 8.35 -1.41
C ALA A 77 4.73 7.74 -1.11
N ARG A 78 5.76 8.09 -1.90
CA ARG A 78 7.15 7.64 -1.63
C ARG A 78 7.68 8.13 -0.30
N ALA A 79 7.40 9.40 0.04
CA ALA A 79 7.83 9.98 1.31
C ALA A 79 7.20 9.29 2.53
N LEU A 80 6.01 8.69 2.37
CA LEU A 80 5.32 7.98 3.44
C LEU A 80 5.66 6.48 3.49
N LEU A 81 6.01 5.86 2.36
CA LEU A 81 6.23 4.41 2.29
C LEU A 81 7.27 3.93 3.31
N LEU A 82 8.48 4.49 3.27
CA LEU A 82 9.59 4.00 4.08
C LEU A 82 9.36 4.24 5.59
N PRO A 83 8.91 5.44 6.03
CA PRO A 83 8.53 5.62 7.43
C PRO A 83 7.40 4.68 7.89
N SER A 84 6.52 4.26 6.98
CA SER A 84 5.42 3.34 7.32
C SER A 84 5.86 1.88 7.44
N LEU A 85 7.02 1.52 6.89
CA LEU A 85 7.64 0.19 7.06
C LEU A 85 8.50 0.11 8.33
N ASP A 86 8.98 1.24 8.84
CA ASP A 86 9.83 1.30 10.03
C ASP A 86 8.99 1.42 11.30
N TYR A 87 8.42 0.29 11.71
CA TYR A 87 7.55 0.21 12.88
C TYR A 87 8.20 0.77 14.16
N TYR A 88 9.51 0.62 14.30
CA TYR A 88 10.27 1.08 15.47
C TYR A 88 10.83 2.50 15.33
N GLY A 89 10.63 3.19 14.21
CA GLY A 89 11.12 4.55 13.97
C GLY A 89 12.65 4.68 14.03
N CYS A 90 13.37 3.60 13.73
CA CYS A 90 14.82 3.53 13.86
C CYS A 90 15.58 3.96 12.59
N GLY A 91 14.89 4.22 11.48
CA GLY A 91 15.48 4.61 10.19
C GLY A 91 15.94 3.44 9.33
N PHE A 92 15.48 2.22 9.62
CA PHE A 92 15.86 1.01 8.90
C PHE A 92 14.65 0.19 8.50
N VAL A 93 14.82 -0.64 7.47
CA VAL A 93 13.89 -1.69 7.07
C VAL A 93 14.59 -3.03 7.25
N SER A 94 13.85 -4.01 7.73
CA SER A 94 14.28 -5.38 7.99
C SER A 94 13.36 -6.38 7.27
N ARG A 95 13.79 -7.64 7.19
CA ARG A 95 12.95 -8.71 6.63
C ARG A 95 11.60 -8.82 7.36
N SER A 96 11.58 -8.68 8.69
CA SER A 96 10.33 -8.78 9.47
C SER A 96 9.31 -7.70 9.12
N ASP A 97 9.75 -6.51 8.69
CA ASP A 97 8.84 -5.46 8.24
C ASP A 97 8.12 -5.86 6.93
N LEU A 98 8.80 -6.61 6.06
CA LEU A 98 8.23 -7.15 4.83
C LEU A 98 7.36 -8.38 5.07
N GLU A 99 7.75 -9.24 6.01
CA GLU A 99 6.92 -10.37 6.46
C GLU A 99 5.62 -9.90 7.10
N TRP A 100 5.69 -8.83 7.91
CA TRP A 100 4.50 -8.17 8.43
C TRP A 100 3.61 -7.68 7.29
N LEU A 101 4.19 -7.04 6.27
CA LEU A 101 3.44 -6.55 5.12
C LEU A 101 2.78 -7.69 4.32
N ASP A 102 3.42 -8.86 4.24
CA ASP A 102 2.83 -10.05 3.62
C ASP A 102 1.58 -10.54 4.35
N GLY A 103 1.66 -10.59 5.69
CA GLY A 103 0.58 -11.01 6.57
C GLY A 103 -0.55 -9.98 6.70
N TRP A 104 -0.30 -8.72 6.38
CA TRP A 104 -1.34 -7.69 6.35
C TRP A 104 -2.29 -7.90 5.18
N ASP A 105 -3.60 -7.98 5.47
CA ASP A 105 -4.67 -8.10 4.48
C ASP A 105 -5.43 -6.76 4.33
N PRO A 106 -4.96 -5.85 3.45
CA PRO A 106 -5.64 -4.58 3.24
C PRO A 106 -7.01 -4.79 2.58
N PRO A 107 -8.04 -4.03 2.98
CA PRO A 107 -9.32 -4.05 2.29
C PRO A 107 -9.16 -3.79 0.79
N LYS A 108 -9.86 -4.54 -0.06
CA LYS A 108 -9.71 -4.49 -1.53
C LYS A 108 -9.92 -3.09 -2.11
N TRP A 109 -10.85 -2.32 -1.54
CA TRP A 109 -11.14 -0.95 -1.96
C TRP A 109 -9.96 0.00 -1.78
N LEU A 110 -9.01 -0.34 -0.91
CA LEU A 110 -7.87 0.50 -0.59
C LEU A 110 -6.85 0.55 -1.73
N TYR A 111 -6.74 -0.50 -2.55
CA TYR A 111 -5.79 -0.55 -3.68
C TYR A 111 -6.46 -0.86 -5.03
N ALA A 112 -7.79 -0.95 -5.05
CA ALA A 112 -8.55 -1.06 -6.29
C ALA A 112 -8.34 0.19 -7.16
N LYS A 113 -8.14 -0.01 -8.47
CA LYS A 113 -8.10 1.11 -9.41
C LYS A 113 -9.49 1.76 -9.47
N PRO A 114 -9.60 3.09 -9.36
CA PRO A 114 -10.87 3.77 -9.56
C PRO A 114 -11.42 3.48 -10.96
N ASP A 115 -12.67 3.03 -11.01
CA ASP A 115 -13.39 2.76 -12.26
C ASP A 115 -14.61 3.68 -12.34
N ALA A 116 -14.47 4.76 -13.11
CA ALA A 116 -15.53 5.74 -13.28
C ALA A 116 -16.72 5.18 -14.07
N GLU A 117 -16.47 4.25 -14.99
CA GLU A 117 -17.50 3.63 -15.82
C GLU A 117 -18.34 2.68 -14.98
N ALA A 118 -17.71 1.75 -14.26
CA ALA A 118 -18.41 0.85 -13.34
C ALA A 118 -19.20 1.61 -12.27
N ARG A 119 -18.64 2.72 -11.75
CA ARG A 119 -19.36 3.59 -10.81
C ARG A 119 -20.60 4.22 -11.44
N ASN A 120 -20.50 4.72 -12.66
CA ASN A 120 -21.62 5.36 -13.34
C ASN A 120 -22.71 4.33 -13.69
N GLU A 121 -22.30 3.13 -14.10
CA GLU A 121 -23.21 2.02 -14.39
C GLU A 121 -23.94 1.55 -13.13
N LEU A 122 -23.22 1.37 -12.02
CA LEU A 122 -23.84 1.04 -10.72
C LEU A 122 -24.87 2.12 -10.32
N LYS A 123 -24.51 3.40 -10.45
CA LYS A 123 -25.42 4.51 -10.15
C LYS A 123 -26.66 4.46 -11.03
N ARG A 124 -26.51 4.19 -12.34
CA ARG A 124 -27.62 4.06 -13.28
C ARG A 124 -28.55 2.91 -12.87
N MET A 125 -28.01 1.72 -12.61
CA MET A 125 -28.79 0.54 -12.19
C MET A 125 -29.57 0.78 -10.89
N ILE A 126 -29.00 1.53 -9.96
CA ILE A 126 -29.67 1.88 -8.71
C ILE A 126 -30.85 2.81 -8.99
N LEU A 127 -30.65 3.86 -9.79
CA LEU A 127 -31.70 4.83 -10.11
C LEU A 127 -32.80 4.25 -11.01
N ASP A 128 -32.47 3.29 -11.87
CA ASP A 128 -33.47 2.56 -12.66
C ASP A 128 -34.41 1.71 -11.77
N ARG A 129 -33.94 1.30 -10.58
CA ARG A 129 -34.74 0.50 -9.62
C ARG A 129 -35.43 1.35 -8.55
N TYR A 130 -34.81 2.45 -8.15
CA TYR A 130 -35.28 3.34 -7.10
C TYR A 130 -35.34 4.73 -7.71
N ASP A 131 -36.56 5.25 -7.94
CA ASP A 131 -36.83 6.51 -8.64
C ASP A 131 -36.04 7.72 -8.11
N ASP A 132 -35.56 7.64 -6.86
CA ASP A 132 -34.72 8.65 -6.22
C ASP A 132 -33.52 8.05 -5.47
N ALA A 133 -32.42 8.81 -5.44
CA ALA A 133 -31.16 8.41 -4.81
C ALA A 133 -31.28 8.24 -3.29
N LEU A 134 -32.14 9.01 -2.61
CA LEU A 134 -32.34 8.91 -1.17
C LEU A 134 -33.14 7.66 -0.80
N ASP A 135 -34.11 7.27 -1.64
CA ASP A 135 -34.85 6.02 -1.45
C ASP A 135 -33.93 4.81 -1.62
N ALA A 136 -33.10 4.82 -2.68
CA ALA A 136 -32.03 3.86 -2.86
C ALA A 136 -31.10 3.77 -1.64
N TRP A 137 -30.65 4.93 -1.14
CA TRP A 137 -29.76 4.97 0.02
C TRP A 137 -30.38 4.26 1.23
N ARG A 138 -31.59 4.65 1.64
CA ARG A 138 -32.26 4.10 2.84
C ARG A 138 -32.70 2.64 2.70
N ARG A 139 -33.05 2.20 1.49
CA ARG A 139 -33.63 0.86 1.28
C ARG A 139 -32.61 -0.18 0.85
N LEU A 140 -31.58 0.22 0.10
CA LEU A 140 -30.59 -0.71 -0.45
C LEU A 140 -29.29 -0.69 0.36
N ILE A 141 -28.77 0.50 0.67
CA ILE A 141 -27.40 0.70 1.14
C ILE A 141 -27.33 0.83 2.67
N ASP A 142 -28.08 1.76 3.24
CA ASP A 142 -28.13 2.12 4.67
C ASP A 142 -29.43 1.60 5.30
N ARG A 143 -29.53 0.28 5.42
CA ARG A 143 -30.77 -0.39 5.86
C ARG A 143 -31.09 -0.18 7.35
N ASP A 144 -30.08 0.17 8.15
CA ASP A 144 -30.24 0.43 9.58
C ASP A 144 -30.45 1.92 9.90
N GLY A 145 -30.36 2.81 8.90
CA GLY A 145 -30.53 4.25 9.06
C GLY A 145 -29.41 4.90 9.85
N SER A 146 -28.25 4.25 9.94
CA SER A 146 -27.07 4.78 10.64
C SER A 146 -26.44 5.97 9.91
N ASN A 147 -26.82 6.23 8.65
CA ASN A 147 -26.12 7.12 7.73
C ASN A 147 -24.63 6.76 7.57
N SER A 148 -24.32 5.47 7.74
CA SER A 148 -22.97 4.92 7.61
C SER A 148 -23.05 3.61 6.84
N VAL A 149 -22.00 3.32 6.07
CA VAL A 149 -21.91 2.08 5.28
C VAL A 149 -20.55 1.48 5.55
N SER A 150 -20.53 0.26 6.07
CA SER A 150 -19.33 -0.56 6.19
C SER A 150 -19.30 -1.61 5.08
N TRP A 151 -18.16 -2.28 4.93
CA TRP A 151 -18.00 -3.41 4.02
C TRP A 151 -18.52 -4.74 4.60
N GLU A 152 -18.98 -4.73 5.84
CA GLU A 152 -19.48 -5.90 6.56
C GLU A 152 -20.95 -6.20 6.24
#